data_AF-A0A410JYD0-F1
#
_entry.id   AF-A0A410JYD0-F1
#
_cell.length_a   1.000
_cell.length_b   1.000
_cell.length_c   1.000
_cell.angle_alpha   90.00
_cell.angle_beta   90.00
_cell.angle_gamma   90.00
#
_symmetry.space_group_name_H-M   'P 1'
#
loop_
_entity.id
_entity.type
_entity.pdbx_description
1 polymer ?
#
loop_
_entity_poly.entity_id
_entity_poly.type
_entity_poly.pdbx_seq_one_letter_code
_entity_poly.pdbx_strand_id
1 'polypeptide(L)'
;MVRKKKQPVQEVPIDKVEDFMLQNYKKIVMVVGACLLVFVAVYTVRQIMAVSSAKADSEIGTTETKMALGSANAESLAAFKALADKKSASKNYIYLKAGIIEANNNLPDAQKTLSAVNGELGELAKGLAYDLGARETDPKTYITSGNMKPLWYYRAVLASQGEEKAKLLEEFGAKYPENELYDMVKRWES
;
A
#
# COMPACT_ATOMS: atom_id res chain seq x y z
N MET A 1 89.20 14.26 -38.36
CA MET A 1 87.76 13.95 -38.16
C MET A 1 87.63 12.93 -37.04
N VAL A 2 87.12 13.33 -35.87
CA VAL A 2 86.81 12.41 -34.77
C VAL A 2 85.31 12.50 -34.51
N ARG A 3 84.63 11.36 -34.70
CA ARG A 3 83.17 11.21 -34.70
C ARG A 3 82.59 11.62 -33.34
N LYS A 4 81.60 12.52 -33.34
CA LYS A 4 80.70 12.73 -32.19
C LYS A 4 79.99 11.41 -31.90
N LYS A 5 80.25 10.79 -30.74
CA LYS A 5 79.42 9.71 -30.20
C LYS A 5 78.07 10.34 -29.81
N LYS A 6 77.06 10.16 -30.67
CA LYS A 6 75.66 10.30 -30.25
C LYS A 6 75.39 9.16 -29.27
N GLN A 7 75.11 9.48 -28.02
CA GLN A 7 74.48 8.50 -27.12
C GLN A 7 73.07 8.24 -27.67
N PRO A 8 72.68 6.96 -27.85
CA PRO A 8 71.32 6.64 -28.26
C PRO A 8 70.35 7.03 -27.14
N VAL A 9 69.41 7.91 -27.48
CA VAL A 9 68.17 8.09 -26.72
C VAL A 9 67.24 6.96 -27.15
N GLN A 10 66.99 6.03 -26.23
CA GLN A 10 65.86 5.09 -26.21
C GLN A 10 65.96 4.38 -24.85
N GLU A 11 64.96 4.39 -23.97
CA GLU A 11 63.62 3.87 -24.23
C GLU A 11 62.57 4.38 -23.22
N VAL A 12 61.39 4.66 -23.80
CA VAL A 12 60.01 4.62 -23.30
C VAL A 12 59.64 5.49 -22.07
N PRO A 13 58.72 6.47 -22.22
CA PRO A 13 57.96 6.93 -21.07
C PRO A 13 57.09 5.75 -20.64
N ILE A 14 57.55 4.93 -19.69
CA ILE A 14 56.65 4.04 -18.97
C ILE A 14 55.59 4.97 -18.40
N ASP A 15 54.39 4.80 -18.94
CA ASP A 15 53.28 5.69 -18.74
C ASP A 15 53.09 5.82 -17.23
N LYS A 16 52.96 7.04 -16.68
CA LYS A 16 52.86 7.24 -15.22
C LYS A 16 51.74 6.38 -14.60
N VAL A 17 50.79 5.97 -15.43
CA VAL A 17 49.74 4.99 -15.15
C VAL A 17 50.29 3.58 -14.93
N GLU A 18 51.21 3.07 -15.76
CA GLU A 18 51.83 1.75 -15.60
C GLU A 18 52.67 1.65 -14.32
N ASP A 19 53.49 2.65 -14.02
CA ASP A 19 54.27 2.69 -12.78
C ASP A 19 53.36 2.76 -11.54
N PHE A 20 52.29 3.57 -11.61
CA PHE A 20 51.29 3.63 -10.55
C PHE A 20 50.56 2.30 -10.38
N MET A 21 50.19 1.65 -11.48
CA MET A 21 49.53 0.35 -11.50
C MET A 21 50.45 -0.72 -10.92
N LEU A 22 51.73 -0.77 -11.27
CA LEU A 22 52.68 -1.76 -10.75
C LEU A 22 52.93 -1.59 -9.24
N GLN A 23 53.09 -0.35 -8.77
CA GLN A 23 53.33 -0.08 -7.36
C GLN A 23 52.09 -0.33 -6.49
N ASN A 24 50.90 -0.07 -7.02
CA ASN A 24 49.65 -0.15 -6.27
C ASN A 24 48.77 -1.34 -6.65
N TYR A 25 49.21 -2.22 -7.56
CA TYR A 25 48.45 -3.34 -8.12
C TYR A 25 47.71 -4.13 -7.04
N LYS A 26 48.44 -4.55 -5.99
CA LYS A 26 47.85 -5.31 -4.88
C LYS A 26 46.76 -4.55 -4.13
N LYS A 27 46.93 -3.24 -3.94
CA LYS A 27 45.93 -2.37 -3.28
C LYS A 27 44.71 -2.16 -4.19
N ILE A 28 44.94 -1.94 -5.48
CA ILE A 28 43.86 -1.78 -6.47
C ILE A 28 43.03 -3.06 -6.56
N VAL A 29 43.67 -4.23 -6.71
CA VAL A 29 42.99 -5.53 -6.73
C VAL A 29 42.24 -5.80 -5.44
N MET A 30 42.81 -5.45 -4.28
CA MET A 30 42.14 -5.60 -2.98
C MET A 30 40.91 -4.69 -2.86
N VAL A 31 41.00 -3.43 -3.29
CA VAL A 31 39.87 -2.49 -3.28
C VAL A 31 38.77 -2.92 -4.24
N VAL A 32 39.13 -3.29 -5.47
CA VAL A 32 38.16 -3.80 -6.46
C VAL A 32 37.50 -5.10 -5.96
N GLY A 33 38.27 -6.01 -5.36
CA GLY A 33 37.76 -7.22 -4.73
C GLY A 33 36.80 -6.93 -3.57
N ALA A 34 37.14 -5.99 -2.70
CA ALA A 34 36.27 -5.56 -1.61
C ALA A 34 34.98 -4.90 -2.13
N CYS A 35 35.07 -4.05 -3.15
CA CYS A 35 33.91 -3.45 -3.80
C CYS A 35 33.00 -4.50 -4.45
N LEU A 36 33.56 -5.52 -5.10
CA LEU A 36 32.80 -6.63 -5.66
C LEU A 36 32.07 -7.43 -4.57
N LEU A 37 32.73 -7.73 -3.46
CA LEU A 37 32.10 -8.42 -2.33
C LEU A 37 30.95 -7.61 -1.74
N VAL A 38 31.13 -6.29 -1.55
CA VAL A 38 30.06 -5.39 -1.09
C VAL A 38 28.91 -5.37 -2.09
N PHE A 39 29.20 -5.29 -3.38
CA PHE A 39 28.19 -5.29 -4.42
C PHE A 39 27.36 -6.59 -4.40
N VAL A 40 28.01 -7.75 -4.32
CA VAL A 40 27.35 -9.05 -4.22
C VAL A 40 26.52 -9.15 -2.94
N ALA A 41 27.04 -8.69 -1.80
CA ALA A 41 26.30 -8.69 -0.54
C ALA A 41 25.05 -7.81 -0.60
N VAL A 42 25.15 -6.59 -1.13
CA VAL A 42 24.00 -5.69 -1.30
C VAL A 42 23.00 -6.26 -2.29
N TYR A 43 23.46 -6.82 -3.41
CA TYR A 43 22.61 -7.42 -4.43
C TYR A 43 21.83 -8.62 -3.89
N THR A 44 22.51 -9.54 -3.18
CA THR A 44 21.86 -10.72 -2.59
C THR A 44 20.85 -10.32 -1.51
N VAL A 45 21.16 -9.35 -0.65
CA VAL A 45 20.21 -8.82 0.34
C VAL A 45 18.98 -8.21 -0.34
N ARG A 46 19.16 -7.40 -1.39
CA ARG A 46 18.03 -6.86 -2.17
C ARG A 46 17.19 -7.96 -2.83
N GLN A 47 17.83 -8.97 -3.41
CA GLN A 47 17.14 -10.07 -4.05
C GLN A 47 16.33 -10.90 -3.04
N ILE A 48 16.90 -11.18 -1.87
CA ILE A 48 16.21 -11.88 -0.76
C ILE A 48 14.99 -11.08 -0.30
N MET A 49 15.13 -9.76 -0.12
CA MET A 49 13.99 -8.90 0.25
C MET A 49 12.91 -8.88 -0.83
N ALA A 50 13.28 -8.82 -2.11
CA ALA A 50 12.32 -8.84 -3.21
C ALA A 50 11.55 -10.17 -3.28
N VAL A 51 12.25 -11.31 -3.16
CA VAL A 51 11.63 -12.64 -3.12
C VAL A 51 10.73 -12.81 -1.89
N SER A 52 11.16 -12.32 -0.73
CA SER A 52 10.36 -12.34 0.50
C SER A 52 9.09 -11.51 0.37
N SER A 53 9.17 -10.32 -0.22
CA SER A 53 8.01 -9.47 -0.51
C SER A 53 7.04 -10.16 -1.45
N ALA A 54 7.53 -10.71 -2.57
CA ALA A 54 6.69 -11.42 -3.55
C ALA A 54 6.02 -12.67 -2.94
N LYS A 55 6.72 -13.40 -2.06
CA LYS A 55 6.16 -14.53 -1.33
C LYS A 55 5.03 -14.11 -0.39
N ALA A 56 5.20 -12.99 0.33
CA ALA A 56 4.17 -12.47 1.22
C ALA A 56 2.92 -12.00 0.45
N ASP A 57 3.09 -11.33 -0.70
CA ASP A 57 1.96 -10.93 -1.55
C ASP A 57 1.22 -12.15 -2.11
N SER A 58 1.96 -13.18 -2.52
CA SER A 58 1.38 -14.47 -2.93
C SER A 58 0.64 -15.15 -1.77
N GLU A 59 1.14 -15.06 -0.54
CA GLU A 59 0.50 -15.64 0.65
C GLU A 59 -0.84 -14.95 0.96
N ILE A 60 -0.91 -13.62 0.83
CA ILE A 60 -2.15 -12.84 0.96
C ILE A 60 -3.18 -13.31 -0.07
N GLY A 61 -2.81 -13.32 -1.37
CA GLY A 61 -3.72 -13.72 -2.44
C GLY A 61 -4.20 -15.17 -2.34
N THR A 62 -3.30 -16.09 -1.95
CA THR A 62 -3.64 -17.50 -1.75
C THR A 62 -4.61 -17.68 -0.58
N THR A 63 -4.39 -16.95 0.51
CA THR A 63 -5.26 -17.03 1.70
C THR A 63 -6.63 -16.42 1.41
N GLU A 64 -6.69 -15.29 0.69
CA GLU A 64 -7.94 -14.69 0.22
C GLU A 64 -8.73 -15.66 -0.65
N THR A 65 -8.07 -16.31 -1.61
CA THR A 65 -8.70 -17.31 -2.49
C THR A 65 -9.24 -18.50 -1.69
N LYS A 66 -8.49 -18.99 -0.70
CA LYS A 66 -8.95 -20.08 0.18
C LYS A 66 -10.17 -19.70 0.99
N MET A 67 -10.21 -18.49 1.56
CA MET A 67 -11.36 -17.99 2.32
C MET A 67 -12.58 -17.72 1.43
N ALA A 68 -12.37 -17.40 0.15
CA ALA A 68 -13.46 -17.24 -0.81
C ALA A 68 -14.05 -18.59 -1.26
N LEU A 69 -13.22 -19.63 -1.36
CA LEU A 69 -13.61 -20.97 -1.83
C LEU A 69 -14.10 -21.91 -0.72
N GLY A 70 -13.63 -21.73 0.51
CA GLY A 70 -14.09 -22.45 1.69
C GLY A 70 -14.55 -21.45 2.74
N SER A 71 -15.74 -21.66 3.30
CA SER A 71 -16.34 -20.77 4.29
C SER A 71 -15.32 -20.31 5.32
N ALA A 72 -15.04 -19.00 5.33
CA ALA A 72 -14.06 -18.42 6.23
C ALA A 72 -14.41 -18.77 7.68
N ASN A 73 -13.48 -19.43 8.37
CA ASN A 73 -13.61 -19.74 9.79
C ASN A 73 -12.68 -18.84 10.61
N ALA A 74 -12.87 -18.80 11.94
CA ALA A 74 -12.12 -17.93 12.83
C ALA A 74 -10.60 -18.13 12.72
N GLU A 75 -10.15 -19.37 12.53
CA GLU A 75 -8.73 -19.71 12.38
C GLU A 75 -8.14 -19.12 11.09
N SER A 76 -8.83 -19.29 9.95
CA SER A 76 -8.40 -18.74 8.66
C SER A 76 -8.36 -17.21 8.66
N LEU A 77 -9.32 -16.56 9.33
CA LEU A 77 -9.36 -15.11 9.51
C LEU A 77 -8.23 -14.62 10.41
N ALA A 78 -7.96 -15.30 11.53
CA ALA A 78 -6.84 -14.96 12.41
C ALA A 78 -5.50 -15.08 11.69
N ALA A 79 -5.30 -16.17 10.94
CA ALA A 79 -4.11 -16.38 10.12
C ALA A 79 -3.95 -15.28 9.05
N PHE A 80 -5.04 -14.89 8.40
CA PHE A 80 -5.03 -13.82 7.42
C PHE A 80 -4.69 -12.45 8.03
N LYS A 81 -5.30 -12.11 9.17
CA LYS A 81 -4.99 -10.87 9.91
C LYS A 81 -3.53 -10.83 10.40
N ALA A 82 -2.95 -11.98 10.77
CA ALA A 82 -1.54 -12.06 11.14
C ALA A 82 -0.58 -11.72 9.99
N LEU A 83 -1.02 -11.79 8.73
CA LEU A 83 -0.22 -11.30 7.59
C LEU A 83 -0.07 -9.77 7.61
N ALA A 84 -0.98 -9.05 8.26
CA ALA A 84 -0.93 -7.60 8.37
C ALA A 84 0.29 -7.10 9.17
N ASP A 85 0.76 -7.89 10.13
CA ASP A 85 1.98 -7.60 10.90
C ASP A 85 3.25 -7.83 10.08
N LYS A 86 3.21 -8.74 9.11
CA LYS A 86 4.34 -9.05 8.23
C LYS A 86 4.51 -8.04 7.09
N LYS A 87 3.44 -7.39 6.64
CA LYS A 87 3.44 -6.39 5.56
C LYS A 87 2.64 -5.15 5.96
N SER A 88 3.35 -4.17 6.53
CA SER A 88 2.77 -2.87 6.90
C SER A 88 2.09 -2.15 5.73
N ALA A 89 2.64 -2.25 4.50
CA ALA A 89 2.08 -1.62 3.31
C ALA A 89 0.69 -2.17 2.91
N SER A 90 0.46 -3.47 3.13
CA SER A 90 -0.81 -4.13 2.77
C SER A 90 -1.76 -4.27 3.96
N LYS A 91 -1.38 -3.78 5.14
CA LYS A 91 -2.13 -3.88 6.40
C LYS A 91 -3.58 -3.42 6.25
N ASN A 92 -3.79 -2.24 5.65
CA ASN A 92 -5.12 -1.67 5.46
C ASN A 92 -5.99 -2.53 4.52
N TYR A 93 -5.40 -3.07 3.45
CA TYR A 93 -6.09 -3.98 2.54
C TYR A 93 -6.50 -5.27 3.25
N ILE A 94 -5.59 -5.88 4.01
CA ILE A 94 -5.83 -7.13 4.76
C ILE A 94 -6.97 -6.93 5.75
N TYR A 95 -6.95 -5.87 6.55
CA TYR A 95 -8.03 -5.60 7.50
C TYR A 95 -9.35 -5.25 6.83
N LEU A 96 -9.35 -4.50 5.72
CA LEU A 96 -10.56 -4.23 4.96
C LEU A 96 -11.21 -5.54 4.48
N LYS A 97 -10.42 -6.42 3.87
CA LYS A 97 -10.90 -7.71 3.37
C LYS A 97 -11.37 -8.62 4.49
N ALA A 98 -10.62 -8.72 5.58
CA ALA A 98 -11.02 -9.49 6.75
C ALA A 98 -12.35 -8.97 7.33
N GLY A 99 -12.49 -7.64 7.47
CA GLY A 99 -13.71 -7.01 7.97
C GLY A 99 -14.92 -7.25 7.06
N ILE A 100 -14.76 -7.23 5.74
CA ILE A 100 -15.82 -7.57 4.76
C ILE A 100 -16.25 -9.04 4.92
N ILE A 101 -15.28 -9.96 5.03
CA ILE A 101 -15.59 -11.39 5.22
C ILE A 101 -16.33 -11.60 6.54
N GLU A 102 -15.88 -10.96 7.61
CA GLU A 102 -16.54 -11.02 8.91
C GLU A 102 -17.96 -10.46 8.86
N ALA A 103 -18.15 -9.32 8.19
CA ALA A 103 -19.46 -8.72 7.98
C ALA A 103 -20.41 -9.67 7.22
N ASN A 104 -19.95 -10.24 6.10
CA ASN A 104 -20.75 -11.15 5.27
C ASN A 104 -21.14 -12.44 6.01
N ASN A 105 -20.36 -12.86 6.99
CA ASN A 105 -20.63 -14.03 7.83
C ASN A 105 -21.29 -13.67 9.17
N ASN A 106 -21.72 -12.42 9.37
CA ASN A 106 -22.30 -11.91 10.62
C ASN A 106 -21.43 -12.17 11.86
N LEU A 107 -20.10 -12.07 11.71
CA LEU A 107 -19.16 -12.23 12.80
C LEU A 107 -19.06 -10.94 13.65
N PRO A 108 -18.97 -11.05 14.99
CA PRO A 108 -19.06 -9.90 15.89
C PRO A 108 -17.88 -8.93 15.78
N ASP A 109 -16.73 -9.41 15.30
CA ASP A 109 -15.50 -8.61 15.23
C ASP A 109 -15.42 -7.70 13.99
N ALA A 110 -16.38 -7.77 13.06
CA ALA A 110 -16.33 -7.06 11.78
C ALA A 110 -16.08 -5.55 11.94
N GLN A 111 -16.83 -4.88 12.82
CA GLN A 111 -16.67 -3.44 13.06
C GLN A 111 -15.29 -3.10 13.64
N LYS A 112 -14.80 -3.91 14.57
CA LYS A 112 -13.48 -3.74 15.20
C LYS A 112 -12.34 -3.95 14.20
N THR A 113 -12.50 -4.89 13.28
CA THR A 113 -11.53 -5.11 12.22
C THR A 113 -11.52 -3.96 11.22
N LEU A 114 -12.70 -3.47 10.82
CA LEU A 114 -12.82 -2.32 9.90
C LEU A 114 -12.26 -1.03 10.50
N SER A 115 -12.35 -0.82 11.83
CA SER A 115 -11.79 0.37 12.47
C SER A 115 -10.27 0.43 12.46
N ALA A 116 -9.58 -0.70 12.21
CA ALA A 116 -8.14 -0.76 12.06
C ALA A 116 -7.65 -0.26 10.68
N VAL A 117 -8.55 -0.05 9.72
CA VAL A 117 -8.23 0.44 8.38
C VAL A 117 -8.11 1.96 8.38
N ASN A 118 -7.01 2.49 7.84
CA ASN A 118 -6.78 3.92 7.70
C ASN A 118 -6.30 4.30 6.28
N GLY A 119 -6.01 5.59 6.08
CA GLY A 119 -5.55 6.13 4.79
C GLY A 119 -6.64 6.10 3.72
N GLU A 120 -6.23 5.81 2.47
CA GLU A 120 -7.11 5.83 1.29
C GLU A 120 -8.30 4.87 1.39
N LEU A 121 -8.14 3.73 2.08
CA LEU A 121 -9.20 2.75 2.28
C LEU A 121 -10.06 3.02 3.52
N GLY A 122 -9.68 4.01 4.34
CA GLY A 122 -10.34 4.30 5.61
C GLY A 122 -11.80 4.73 5.43
N GLU A 123 -12.09 5.55 4.43
CA GLU A 123 -13.46 6.02 4.15
C GLU A 123 -14.39 4.85 3.78
N LEU A 124 -13.90 3.91 2.95
CA LEU A 124 -14.64 2.71 2.59
C LEU A 124 -14.91 1.83 3.82
N ALA A 125 -13.89 1.61 4.66
CA ALA A 125 -14.05 0.83 5.89
C ALA A 125 -15.04 1.46 6.87
N LYS A 126 -15.03 2.79 7.00
CA LYS A 126 -15.99 3.55 7.82
C LYS A 126 -17.41 3.46 7.24
N GLY A 127 -17.56 3.49 5.92
CA GLY A 127 -18.84 3.27 5.26
C GLY A 127 -19.42 1.89 5.56
N LEU A 128 -18.62 0.84 5.46
CA LEU A 128 -19.04 -0.52 5.80
C LEU A 128 -19.37 -0.66 7.30
N ALA A 129 -18.54 -0.08 8.17
CA ALA A 129 -18.79 -0.10 9.60
C ALA A 129 -20.11 0.63 9.96
N TYR A 130 -20.41 1.75 9.29
CA TYR A 130 -21.69 2.45 9.43
C TYR A 130 -22.88 1.56 9.04
N ASP A 131 -22.79 0.85 7.91
CA ASP A 131 -23.85 -0.05 7.45
C ASP A 131 -24.05 -1.23 8.42
N LEU A 132 -23.02 -1.61 9.18
CA LEU A 132 -23.09 -2.59 10.28
C LEU A 132 -23.63 -1.99 11.59
N GLY A 133 -23.95 -0.69 11.64
CA GLY A 133 -24.49 -0.01 12.82
C GLY A 133 -23.47 0.68 13.71
N ALA A 134 -22.24 0.94 13.24
CA ALA A 134 -21.25 1.69 14.00
C ALA A 134 -21.67 3.15 14.19
N ARG A 135 -22.02 3.51 15.44
CA ARG A 135 -22.52 4.85 15.80
C ARG A 135 -21.48 5.97 15.75
N GLU A 136 -20.20 5.60 15.73
CA GLU A 136 -19.08 6.56 15.71
C GLU A 136 -18.89 7.23 14.33
N THR A 137 -19.51 6.68 13.28
CA THR A 137 -19.41 7.24 11.94
C THR A 137 -20.58 8.19 11.71
N ASP A 138 -20.32 9.50 11.79
CA ASP A 138 -21.29 10.53 11.42
C ASP A 138 -21.24 10.79 9.90
N PRO A 139 -22.31 10.47 9.14
CA PRO A 139 -22.37 10.70 7.70
C PRO A 139 -22.15 12.16 7.29
N LYS A 140 -22.58 13.12 8.12
CA LYS A 140 -22.50 14.56 7.79
C LYS A 140 -21.07 15.05 7.70
N THR A 141 -20.18 14.50 8.51
CA THR A 141 -18.74 14.79 8.47
C THR A 141 -18.13 14.44 7.09
N TYR A 142 -18.60 13.37 6.45
CA TYR A 142 -18.06 12.90 5.16
C TYR A 142 -18.72 13.55 3.93
N ILE A 143 -19.82 14.28 4.09
CA ILE A 143 -20.40 15.08 3.00
C ILE A 143 -19.39 16.13 2.50
N THR A 144 -18.63 16.72 3.42
CA THR A 144 -17.67 17.79 3.10
C THR A 144 -16.29 17.22 2.78
N SER A 145 -15.84 16.22 3.55
CA SER A 145 -14.47 15.72 3.55
C SER A 145 -14.27 14.41 2.78
N GLY A 146 -15.32 13.62 2.55
CA GLY A 146 -15.24 12.31 1.91
C GLY A 146 -15.18 12.38 0.38
N ASN A 147 -14.71 11.31 -0.23
CA ASN A 147 -14.70 11.10 -1.68
C ASN A 147 -16.04 10.54 -2.18
N MET A 148 -16.72 9.71 -1.38
CA MET A 148 -17.99 9.06 -1.73
C MET A 148 -19.20 9.94 -1.36
N LYS A 149 -19.14 11.23 -1.72
CA LYS A 149 -20.09 12.25 -1.25
C LYS A 149 -21.57 11.91 -1.49
N PRO A 150 -22.00 11.39 -2.65
CA PRO A 150 -23.42 11.03 -2.86
C PRO A 150 -23.92 9.97 -1.87
N LEU A 151 -23.07 8.98 -1.55
CA LEU A 151 -23.40 7.94 -0.58
C LEU A 151 -23.51 8.51 0.84
N TRP A 152 -22.66 9.47 1.19
CA TRP A 152 -22.73 10.14 2.49
C TRP A 152 -23.92 11.07 2.62
N TYR A 153 -24.30 11.77 1.54
CA TYR A 153 -25.56 12.51 1.48
C TYR A 153 -26.75 11.58 1.71
N TYR A 154 -26.82 10.48 0.97
CA TYR A 154 -27.85 9.46 1.14
C TYR A 154 -27.96 8.99 2.60
N ARG A 155 -26.85 8.56 3.20
CA ARG A 155 -26.81 8.11 4.60
C ARG A 155 -27.21 9.21 5.59
N ALA A 156 -26.78 10.46 5.36
CA ALA A 156 -27.11 11.59 6.22
C ALA A 156 -28.60 11.94 6.19
N VAL A 157 -29.23 11.90 5.01
CA VAL A 157 -30.68 12.14 4.89
C VAL A 157 -31.45 11.04 5.63
N LEU A 158 -31.07 9.77 5.47
CA LEU A 158 -31.72 8.66 6.17
C LEU A 158 -31.55 8.71 7.69
N ALA A 159 -30.43 9.24 8.18
CA ALA A 159 -30.16 9.39 9.61
C ALA A 159 -30.82 10.63 10.26
N SER A 160 -31.32 11.57 9.45
CA SER A 160 -31.86 12.85 9.92
C SER A 160 -33.40 12.84 9.96
N GLN A 161 -33.99 13.80 10.68
CA GLN A 161 -35.43 13.94 10.84
C GLN A 161 -35.86 15.41 10.70
N GLY A 162 -37.14 15.65 10.38
CA GLY A 162 -37.74 16.98 10.36
C GLY A 162 -37.06 17.96 9.40
N GLU A 163 -36.89 19.21 9.85
CA GLU A 163 -36.32 20.31 9.04
C GLU A 163 -34.91 20.01 8.53
N GLU A 164 -34.08 19.33 9.33
CA GLU A 164 -32.73 18.98 8.94
C GLU A 164 -32.71 18.00 7.76
N LYS A 165 -33.63 17.04 7.77
CA LYS A 165 -33.79 16.08 6.68
C LYS A 165 -34.17 16.79 5.38
N ALA A 166 -35.13 17.71 5.44
CA ALA A 166 -35.57 18.49 4.29
C ALA A 166 -34.42 19.31 3.70
N LYS A 167 -33.64 19.98 4.55
CA LYS A 167 -32.45 20.74 4.13
C LYS A 167 -31.40 19.86 3.45
N LEU A 168 -31.08 18.70 4.03
CA LEU A 168 -30.11 17.77 3.44
C LEU A 168 -30.60 17.20 2.10
N LEU A 169 -31.89 16.92 1.97
CA LEU A 169 -32.48 16.44 0.72
C LEU A 169 -32.44 17.51 -0.39
N GLU A 170 -32.73 18.77 -0.05
CA GLU A 170 -32.60 19.90 -0.96
C GLU A 170 -31.14 20.10 -1.41
N GLU A 171 -30.19 20.10 -0.46
CA GLU A 171 -28.77 20.20 -0.79
C GLU A 171 -28.27 19.02 -1.64
N PHE A 172 -28.77 17.80 -1.38
CA PHE A 172 -28.43 16.61 -2.16
C PHE A 172 -28.89 16.79 -3.61
N GLY A 173 -30.16 17.16 -3.82
CA GLY A 173 -30.73 17.38 -5.15
C GLY A 173 -30.07 18.52 -5.92
N ALA A 174 -29.67 19.59 -5.24
CA ALA A 174 -28.98 20.71 -5.87
C ALA A 174 -27.56 20.33 -6.36
N LYS A 175 -26.84 19.48 -5.61
CA LYS A 175 -25.46 19.09 -5.93
C LYS A 175 -25.37 17.87 -6.86
N TYR A 176 -26.30 16.93 -6.73
CA TYR A 176 -26.28 15.66 -7.45
C TYR A 176 -27.66 15.32 -8.05
N PRO A 177 -28.20 16.18 -8.94
CA PRO A 177 -29.57 16.07 -9.43
C PRO A 177 -29.87 14.79 -10.22
N GLU A 178 -28.85 14.21 -10.88
CA GLU A 178 -28.99 13.00 -11.72
C GLU A 178 -28.54 11.72 -10.98
N ASN A 179 -28.34 11.77 -9.66
CA ASN A 179 -27.84 10.62 -8.91
C ASN A 179 -28.98 9.68 -8.48
N GLU A 180 -28.83 8.39 -8.78
CA GLU A 180 -29.81 7.36 -8.41
C GLU A 180 -30.11 7.31 -6.91
N LEU A 181 -29.12 7.54 -6.04
CA LEU A 181 -29.36 7.55 -4.58
C LEU A 181 -30.21 8.74 -4.16
N TYR A 182 -30.08 9.89 -4.84
CA TYR A 182 -30.96 11.03 -4.59
C TYR A 182 -32.38 10.70 -5.02
N ASP A 183 -32.56 10.13 -6.22
CA ASP A 183 -33.87 9.70 -6.72
C ASP A 183 -34.54 8.67 -5.79
N MET A 184 -33.78 7.71 -5.27
CA MET A 184 -34.28 6.73 -4.30
C MET A 184 -34.82 7.40 -3.03
N VAL A 185 -34.04 8.28 -2.41
CA VAL A 185 -34.47 8.94 -1.16
C VAL A 185 -35.63 9.88 -1.42
N LYS A 186 -35.59 10.65 -2.51
CA LYS A 186 -36.69 11.54 -2.89
C LYS A 186 -38.00 10.77 -3.02
N ARG A 187 -38.00 9.59 -3.68
CA ARG A 187 -39.19 8.74 -3.81
C ARG A 187 -39.71 8.19 -2.49
N TRP A 188 -38.83 7.92 -1.51
CA TRP A 188 -39.25 7.49 -0.18
C TRP A 188 -39.82 8.61 0.69
N GLU A 189 -39.41 9.85 0.45
CA GLU A 189 -39.91 11.03 1.17
C GLU A 189 -41.12 11.72 0.50
N SER A 190 -41.47 11.30 -0.71
CA SER A 190 -42.65 11.80 -1.46
C SER A 190 -43.90 11.03 -1.08
#